data_AF-A0A1V1PD63-F1
#
_entry.id   AF-A0A1V1PD63-F1
#
_cell.length_a   1.000
_cell.length_b   1.000
_cell.length_c   1.000
_cell.angle_alpha   90.00
_cell.angle_beta   90.00
_cell.angle_gamma   90.00
#
_symmetry.space_group_name_H-M   'P 1'
#
loop_
_entity.id
_entity.type
_entity.pdbx_description
1 polymer ?
#
loop_
_entity_poly.entity_id
_entity_poly.type
_entity_poly.pdbx_seq_one_letter_code
_entity_poly.pdbx_strand_id
1 'polypeptide(L)'
;MIKQMSMQPQYVFVDDIKKYPNLIAQILLKDHDVSVIFEKRGRNVKYSFLKLHDQENLRLLDEAKNEHKRLKENGYNHEQGFEDFEQARKNINDYL
;
A
#
# COMPACT_ATOMS: atom_id res chain seq x y z
N MET A 1 2.60 -5.68 15.87
CA MET A 1 3.63 -6.46 15.12
C MET A 1 2.98 -6.81 13.78
N ILE A 2 3.23 -6.03 12.73
CA ILE A 2 2.55 -6.19 11.44
C ILE A 2 3.07 -7.46 10.79
N LYS A 3 2.21 -8.48 10.70
CA LYS A 3 2.56 -9.75 10.06
C LYS A 3 2.25 -9.60 8.58
N GLN A 4 3.21 -9.05 7.82
CA GLN A 4 3.16 -9.14 6.36
C GLN A 4 3.02 -10.62 5.98
N MET A 5 1.82 -11.02 5.55
CA MET A 5 1.65 -12.31 4.90
C MET A 5 2.31 -12.20 3.52
N SER A 6 3.60 -12.53 3.45
CA SER A 6 4.27 -12.72 2.17
C SER A 6 3.66 -13.97 1.52
N MET A 7 2.80 -13.75 0.52
CA MET A 7 2.41 -14.84 -0.36
C MET A 7 3.67 -15.30 -1.10
N GLN A 8 3.90 -16.61 -1.16
CA GLN A 8 5.09 -17.13 -1.82
C GLN A 8 5.12 -16.70 -3.29
N PRO A 9 6.29 -16.28 -3.80
CA PRO A 9 6.42 -15.83 -5.17
C PRO A 9 6.11 -16.98 -6.14
N GLN A 10 5.37 -16.67 -7.19
CA GLN A 10 5.07 -17.61 -8.26
C GLN A 10 5.85 -17.22 -9.51
N TYR A 11 6.01 -18.17 -10.44
CA TYR A 11 6.87 -18.02 -11.61
C TYR A 11 6.15 -18.49 -12.87
N VAL A 12 6.34 -17.76 -13.96
CA VAL A 12 5.81 -18.05 -15.28
C VAL A 12 6.90 -17.84 -16.33
N PHE A 13 6.92 -18.62 -17.40
CA PHE A 13 7.88 -18.38 -18.47
C PHE A 13 7.44 -17.22 -19.38
N VAL A 14 8.44 -16.47 -19.87
CA VAL A 14 8.23 -15.36 -20.81
C VAL A 14 7.55 -15.84 -22.09
N ASP A 15 7.90 -17.03 -22.57
CA ASP A 15 7.33 -17.56 -23.81
C ASP A 15 5.87 -18.01 -23.65
N ASP A 16 5.46 -18.41 -22.45
CA ASP A 16 4.06 -18.69 -22.13
C ASP A 16 3.22 -17.40 -22.11
N ILE A 17 3.76 -16.29 -21.60
CA ILE A 17 3.10 -14.98 -21.64
C ILE A 17 2.91 -14.52 -23.09
N LYS A 18 3.93 -14.71 -23.95
CA LYS A 18 3.85 -14.34 -25.36
C LYS A 18 2.81 -15.17 -26.11
N LYS A 19 2.71 -16.46 -25.79
CA LYS A 19 1.76 -17.39 -26.42
C LYS A 19 0.33 -17.19 -25.90
N TYR A 20 0.18 -16.81 -24.63
CA TYR A 20 -1.09 -16.66 -23.93
C TYR A 20 -1.12 -15.33 -23.14
N PRO A 21 -1.30 -14.18 -23.82
CA PRO A 21 -1.25 -12.87 -23.16
C PRO A 21 -2.36 -12.66 -22.12
N ASN A 22 -3.47 -13.41 -22.24
CA ASN A 22 -4.56 -13.43 -21.27
C ASN A 22 -4.17 -13.98 -19.90
N LEU A 23 -3.05 -14.70 -19.80
CA LEU A 23 -2.51 -15.21 -18.53
C LEU A 23 -2.27 -14.08 -17.52
N ILE A 24 -1.76 -12.93 -17.97
CA ILE A 24 -1.52 -11.77 -17.10
C ILE A 24 -2.83 -11.18 -16.61
N ALA A 25 -3.83 -11.08 -17.49
CA ALA A 25 -5.16 -10.61 -17.10
C ALA A 25 -5.80 -11.53 -16.05
N GLN A 26 -5.67 -12.85 -16.21
CA GLN A 26 -6.16 -13.81 -15.22
C GLN A 26 -5.43 -13.70 -13.87
N ILE A 27 -4.12 -13.44 -13.87
CA ILE A 27 -3.35 -13.21 -12.63
C ILE A 27 -3.83 -11.94 -11.91
N LEU A 28 -4.10 -10.87 -12.67
CA LEU A 28 -4.58 -9.59 -12.12
C LEU A 28 -6.04 -9.67 -11.63
N LEU A 29 -6.87 -10.50 -12.26
CA LEU A 29 -8.29 -10.64 -11.92
C LEU A 29 -8.58 -11.63 -10.79
N LYS A 30 -7.58 -12.40 -10.35
CA LYS A 30 -7.77 -13.47 -9.38
C LYS A 30 -8.10 -12.95 -7.97
N ASP A 31 -7.65 -11.75 -7.63
CA ASP A 31 -7.93 -11.09 -6.35
C ASP A 31 -7.98 -9.56 -6.59
N HIS A 32 -9.09 -8.92 -6.25
CA HIS A 32 -9.34 -7.51 -6.58
C HIS A 32 -8.54 -6.50 -5.71
N ASP A 33 -7.98 -6.95 -4.58
CA ASP A 33 -7.33 -6.10 -3.57
C ASP A 33 -5.82 -6.35 -3.44
N VAL A 34 -5.18 -6.87 -4.49
CA VAL A 34 -3.73 -7.14 -4.51
C VAL A 34 -3.04 -6.37 -5.62
N SER A 35 -1.98 -5.66 -5.27
CA SER A 35 -0.98 -5.23 -6.24
C SER A 35 -0.16 -6.44 -6.67
N VAL A 36 0.04 -6.61 -7.97
CA VAL A 36 0.90 -7.68 -8.51
C VAL A 36 2.18 -7.04 -9.03
N ILE A 37 3.32 -7.46 -8.50
CA ILE A 37 4.64 -7.06 -8.99
C ILE A 37 5.15 -8.15 -9.92
N PHE A 38 5.52 -7.80 -11.15
CA PHE A 38 6.16 -8.69 -12.11
C PHE A 38 7.64 -8.34 -12.26
N GLU A 39 8.52 -9.31 -12.10
CA GLU A 39 9.97 -9.17 -12.23
C GLU A 39 10.49 -10.20 -13.23
N LYS A 40 11.03 -9.72 -14.37
CA LYS A 40 11.64 -10.61 -15.37
C LYS A 40 13.03 -11.07 -14.90
N ARG A 41 13.20 -12.38 -14.76
CA ARG A 41 14.46 -13.07 -14.43
C ARG A 41 14.82 -14.03 -15.56
N GLY A 42 15.54 -13.54 -16.55
CA GLY A 42 15.93 -14.31 -17.72
C GLY A 42 14.71 -14.77 -18.54
N ARG A 43 14.50 -16.09 -18.64
CA ARG A 43 13.33 -16.69 -19.29
C ARG A 43 12.09 -16.77 -18.40
N ASN A 44 12.24 -16.45 -17.11
CA ASN A 44 11.15 -16.48 -16.15
C ASN A 44 10.67 -15.07 -15.86
N VAL A 45 9.41 -14.96 -15.47
CA VAL A 45 8.80 -13.81 -14.83
C VAL A 45 8.35 -14.28 -13.47
N LYS A 46 9.00 -13.76 -12.43
CA LYS A 46 8.54 -13.90 -11.06
C LYS A 46 7.39 -12.93 -10.86
N TYR A 47 6.29 -13.37 -10.27
CA TYR A 47 5.26 -12.46 -9.80
C TYR A 47 4.96 -12.68 -8.32
N SER A 48 4.58 -11.59 -7.65
CA SER A 48 4.32 -11.58 -6.22
C SER A 48 3.13 -10.69 -5.93
N PHE A 49 2.25 -11.17 -5.05
CA PHE A 49 1.05 -10.45 -4.63
C PHE A 49 1.37 -9.64 -3.38
N LEU A 50 1.04 -8.36 -3.42
CA LEU A 50 1.05 -7.46 -2.29
C LEU A 50 -0.40 -7.16 -1.95
N LYS A 51 -0.90 -7.62 -0.79
CA LYS A 51 -2.21 -7.18 -0.31
C LYS A 51 -2.17 -5.67 -0.12
N LEU A 52 -3.05 -4.97 -0.83
CA LEU A 52 -3.13 -3.51 -0.77
C LEU A 52 -3.76 -3.03 0.54
N HIS A 53 -4.48 -3.91 1.25
CA HIS A 53 -5.20 -3.52 2.46
C HIS A 53 -5.01 -4.54 3.58
N ASP A 54 -4.14 -4.21 4.53
CA ASP A 54 -4.28 -4.70 5.90
C ASP A 54 -5.54 -4.03 6.49
N GLN A 55 -6.41 -4.80 7.16
CA GLN A 55 -7.59 -4.24 7.83
C GLN A 55 -7.18 -3.15 8.83
N GLU A 56 -5.99 -3.27 9.40
CA GLU A 56 -5.40 -2.25 10.28
C GLU A 56 -5.16 -0.93 9.54
N ASN A 57 -4.64 -0.96 8.31
CA ASN A 57 -4.40 0.25 7.51
C ASN A 57 -5.71 0.93 7.09
N LEU A 58 -6.74 0.15 6.75
CA LEU A 58 -8.07 0.70 6.47
C LEU A 58 -8.68 1.33 7.73
N ARG A 59 -8.50 0.71 8.89
CA ARG A 59 -8.95 1.25 10.17
C ARG A 59 -8.24 2.56 10.51
N LEU A 60 -6.91 2.61 10.38
CA LEU A 60 -6.11 3.82 10.60
C LEU A 60 -6.51 4.96 9.65
N LEU A 61 -6.77 4.65 8.39
CA LEU A 61 -7.22 5.65 7.42
C LEU A 61 -8.62 6.18 7.77
N ASP A 62 -9.53 5.33 8.24
CA ASP A 62 -10.87 5.75 8.65
C ASP A 62 -10.83 6.59 9.93
N GLU A 63 -10.02 6.18 10.91
CA GLU A 63 -9.75 6.95 12.13
C GLU A 63 -9.22 8.35 11.80
N ALA A 64 -8.21 8.46 10.93
CA ALA A 64 -7.63 9.73 10.52
C ALA A 64 -8.63 10.64 9.77
N LYS A 65 -9.48 10.06 8.91
CA LYS A 65 -10.54 10.81 8.21
C LYS A 65 -11.58 11.37 9.19
N ASN A 66 -12.01 10.55 10.15
CA ASN A 66 -12.98 10.95 11.16
C ASN A 66 -12.42 12.04 12.08
N GLU A 67 -11.15 11.92 12.47
CA GLU A 67 -10.47 12.94 13.27
C GLU A 67 -10.34 14.26 12.50
N HIS A 68 -9.90 14.22 11.24
CA HIS A 68 -9.81 15.42 10.40
C HIS A 68 -11.16 16.12 10.25
N LYS A 69 -12.24 15.36 10.04
CA LYS A 69 -13.60 15.91 9.96
C LYS A 69 -14.00 16.61 11.26
N ARG A 70 -13.78 15.97 12.41
CA ARG A 70 -14.07 16.55 13.74
C ARG A 70 -13.26 17.82 14.00
N LEU A 71 -11.97 17.81 13.69
CA LEU A 71 -11.10 18.97 13.87
C LEU A 71 -11.55 20.15 12.98
N LYS A 72 -11.87 19.87 11.71
CA LYS A 72 -12.38 20.88 10.78
C LYS A 72 -13.73 21.47 11.23
N GLU A 73 -14.64 20.64 11.75
CA GLU A 73 -15.90 21.09 12.35
C GLU A 73 -15.70 21.98 13.58
N ASN A 74 -14.60 21.78 14.32
CA ASN A 74 -14.20 22.60 15.47
C ASN A 74 -13.36 23.84 15.10
N GLY A 75 -13.26 24.18 13.81
CA GLY A 75 -12.56 25.38 13.35
C GLY A 75 -11.04 25.22 13.20
N TYR A 76 -10.54 23.97 13.17
CA TYR A 76 -9.12 23.70 12.93
C TYR A 76 -8.72 24.22 11.55
N ASN A 77 -7.77 25.15 11.53
CA ASN A 77 -7.38 25.88 10.33
C ASN A 77 -5.98 25.50 9.86
N HIS A 78 -5.59 26.03 8.69
CA HIS A 78 -4.32 25.70 8.07
C HIS A 78 -3.10 26.14 8.92
N GLU A 79 -3.19 27.28 9.61
CA GLU A 79 -2.12 27.81 10.44
C GLU A 79 -1.86 26.89 11.64
N GLN A 80 -2.91 26.44 12.32
CA GLN A 80 -2.83 25.45 13.40
C GLN A 80 -2.25 24.11 12.93
N GLY A 81 -2.63 23.66 11.73
CA GLY A 81 -2.04 22.48 11.11
C GLY A 81 -0.54 22.60 10.85
N PHE A 82 -0.09 23.79 10.48
CA PHE A 82 1.33 24.05 10.26
C PHE A 82 2.11 24.13 11.59
N GLU A 83 1.54 24.75 12.62
CA GLU A 83 2.12 24.80 13.96
C GLU A 83 2.29 23.40 14.58
N ASP A 84 1.25 22.55 14.48
CA ASP A 84 1.30 21.18 14.95
C ASP A 84 2.38 20.36 14.21
N PHE A 85 2.54 20.59 12.90
CA PHE A 85 3.60 19.97 12.11
C PHE A 85 5.00 20.39 12.58
N GLU A 86 5.23 21.70 12.77
CA GLU A 86 6.52 22.21 13.23
C GLU A 86 6.86 21.71 14.64
N GLN A 87 5.86 21.62 15.53
CA GLN A 87 6.04 21.06 16.86
C GLN A 87 6.37 19.57 16.82
N ALA A 88 5.68 18.80 15.98
CA ALA A 88 5.98 17.38 15.77
C ALA A 88 7.39 17.18 15.21
N ARG A 89 7.79 18.00 14.23
CA ARG A 89 9.14 17.99 13.64
C ARG A 89 10.21 18.27 14.69
N LYS A 90 10.00 19.27 15.55
CA LYS A 90 10.90 19.59 16.66
C LYS A 90 11.00 18.42 17.64
N ASN A 91 9.87 17.85 18.05
CA ASN A 91 9.85 16.71 18.96
C ASN A 91 10.62 15.51 18.39
N ILE A 92 10.45 15.20 17.10
CA ILE A 92 11.21 14.11 16.44
C ILE A 92 12.71 14.38 16.48
N ASN A 93 13.13 15.61 16.17
CA ASN A 93 14.54 15.99 16.21
C ASN A 93 15.12 15.95 17.64
N ASP A 94 14.34 16.27 18.66
CA ASP A 94 14.79 16.20 20.06
C ASP A 94 14.98 14.74 20.55
N TYR A 95 14.37 13.77 19.86
CA TYR A 95 14.49 12.33 20.15
C TYR A 95 15.52 11.59 19.28
N LEU A 96 16.12 12.25 18.27
CA LEU A 96 17.13 11.70 17.36
C LEU A 96 18.53 12.23 17.70
#